data_AF-A0A7C9D9W5-F1
#
_entry.id   AF-A0A7C9D9W5-F1
#
_cell.length_a   1.000
_cell.length_b   1.000
_cell.length_c   1.000
_cell.angle_alpha   90.00
_cell.angle_beta   90.00
_cell.angle_gamma   90.00
#
_symmetry.space_group_name_H-M   'P 1'
#
loop_
_entity.id
_entity.type
_entity.pdbx_description
1 polymer ?
#
loop_
_entity_poly.entity_id
_entity_poly.type
_entity_poly.pdbx_seq_one_letter_code
_entity_poly.pdbx_strand_id
1 'polypeptide(L)'
;MRMKLAHILPSNLVILELKDSKLKDEDPMATIGAMQLLKLLRLSNSYLGTTFACKCGSFPQLEELYLANLKNLNEWTIEEESLSCLKKLEILRCKQLMRFPKGLLFVTTLVELEYFGMPKEFGQQASGLGWSPRYRLPHYFETIVEQCDTLVDTSSMNKLYEHLTAGVFLNNKRQKYWIIKQEDGYHNCFMLYAIDLFPLPLDDGLSLGHLPYSCYEYIKMAESDGTLIEVIQVQQPFGCNGFIRGKFDTRYLSMGITYEVAFVIMLLEAVCARPIPPATCGMAFGRPSLGGGPPQRHEHLLDDKPKDEWIRLLAGRSKMARNTGKLEISLRGIQPGAIIKGVIIEPVF
;
A
#
# COMPACT_ATOMS: atom_id res chain seq x y z
N MET A 1 -43.61 -1.39 5.69
CA MET A 1 -43.64 -0.66 6.97
C MET A 1 -42.23 -0.15 7.23
N ARG A 2 -42.02 1.17 7.17
CA ARG A 2 -40.69 1.78 7.37
C ARG A 2 -40.48 1.98 8.86
N MET A 3 -39.50 1.32 9.45
CA MET A 3 -39.19 1.48 10.88
C MET A 3 -38.02 2.45 11.03
N LYS A 4 -38.21 3.47 11.87
CA LYS A 4 -37.18 4.46 12.21
C LYS A 4 -36.18 3.82 13.18
N LEU A 5 -34.89 4.11 13.03
CA LEU A 5 -33.79 3.60 13.88
C LEU A 5 -34.09 3.78 15.37
N ALA A 6 -34.65 4.92 15.77
CA ALA A 6 -35.02 5.22 17.16
C ALA A 6 -36.01 4.21 17.77
N HIS A 7 -36.78 3.49 16.96
CA HIS A 7 -37.76 2.49 17.46
C HIS A 7 -37.18 1.08 17.53
N ILE A 8 -36.02 0.85 16.93
CA ILE A 8 -35.38 -0.48 16.83
C ILE A 8 -34.20 -0.56 17.79
N LEU A 9 -33.51 0.55 18.03
CA LEU A 9 -32.31 0.59 18.84
C LEU A 9 -32.65 0.75 20.34
N PRO A 10 -32.08 -0.08 21.22
CA PRO A 10 -32.25 0.10 22.66
C PRO A 10 -31.62 1.40 23.15
N SER A 11 -32.23 2.03 24.16
CA SER A 11 -31.80 3.33 24.68
C SER A 11 -30.52 3.29 25.51
N ASN A 12 -30.10 2.10 25.96
CA ASN A 12 -28.90 1.89 26.78
C ASN A 12 -27.68 1.41 25.98
N LEU A 13 -27.66 1.62 24.66
CA LEU A 13 -26.52 1.27 23.82
C LEU A 13 -25.27 2.06 24.24
N VAL A 14 -24.17 1.34 24.42
CA VAL A 14 -22.83 1.90 24.67
C VAL A 14 -21.99 1.92 23.41
N ILE A 15 -22.16 0.90 22.56
CA ILE A 15 -21.45 0.75 21.30
C ILE A 15 -22.48 0.47 20.21
N LEU A 16 -22.38 1.18 19.09
CA LEU A 16 -23.22 0.95 17.92
C LEU A 16 -22.35 0.93 16.66
N GLU A 17 -22.43 -0.16 15.90
CA GLU A 17 -21.82 -0.28 14.58
C GLU A 17 -22.90 -0.57 13.54
N LEU A 18 -23.01 0.31 12.55
CA LEU A 18 -23.88 0.14 11.40
C LEU A 18 -22.99 0.00 10.17
N LYS A 19 -23.03 -1.18 9.56
CA LYS A 19 -22.28 -1.52 8.36
C LYS A 19 -23.23 -1.95 7.25
N ASP A 20 -23.04 -1.40 6.06
CA ASP A 20 -23.79 -1.75 4.84
C ASP A 20 -25.32 -1.65 4.98
N SER A 21 -25.80 -0.88 5.97
CA SER A 21 -27.23 -0.78 6.33
C SER A 21 -28.07 0.05 5.36
N LYS A 22 -27.42 0.85 4.50
CA LYS A 22 -28.06 1.61 3.40
C LYS A 22 -29.28 2.45 3.81
N LEU A 23 -29.22 3.11 4.96
CA LEU A 23 -30.22 4.03 5.48
C LEU A 23 -30.45 5.18 4.49
N LYS A 24 -31.72 5.50 4.18
CA LYS A 24 -32.09 6.54 3.20
C LYS A 24 -32.97 7.65 3.77
N ASP A 25 -33.86 7.30 4.68
CA ASP A 25 -35.01 8.14 5.03
C ASP A 25 -34.78 9.01 6.27
N GLU A 26 -33.71 8.77 7.03
CA GLU A 26 -33.40 9.51 8.26
C GLU A 26 -31.90 9.72 8.43
N ASP A 27 -31.51 10.89 8.93
CA ASP A 27 -30.14 11.17 9.34
C ASP A 27 -29.81 10.35 10.60
N PRO A 28 -28.84 9.41 10.52
CA PRO A 28 -28.44 8.61 11.67
C PRO A 28 -27.84 9.48 12.78
N MET A 29 -27.16 10.59 12.48
CA MET A 29 -26.60 11.48 13.50
C MET A 29 -27.69 12.19 14.29
N ALA A 30 -28.75 12.65 13.62
CA ALA A 30 -29.91 13.25 14.29
C ALA A 30 -30.69 12.24 15.12
N THR A 31 -30.79 10.98 14.66
CA THR A 31 -31.61 9.95 15.31
C THR A 31 -30.89 9.28 16.49
N ILE A 32 -29.61 8.98 16.32
CA ILE A 32 -28.76 8.33 17.33
C ILE A 32 -28.25 9.37 18.35
N GLY A 33 -28.16 10.65 17.97
CA GLY A 33 -27.64 11.72 18.82
C GLY A 33 -28.36 11.92 20.15
N ALA A 34 -29.59 11.43 20.31
CA ALA A 34 -30.33 11.49 21.58
C ALA A 34 -29.85 10.44 22.62
N MET A 35 -29.03 9.46 22.22
CA MET A 35 -28.59 8.38 23.09
C MET A 35 -27.59 8.87 24.14
N GLN A 36 -27.95 8.72 25.41
CA GLN A 36 -27.21 9.29 26.54
C GLN A 36 -26.00 8.44 26.96
N LEU A 37 -26.00 7.14 26.66
CA LEU A 37 -24.96 6.19 27.09
C LEU A 37 -24.00 5.78 25.97
N LEU A 38 -24.22 6.26 24.75
CA LEU A 38 -23.44 5.84 23.60
C LEU A 38 -22.05 6.46 23.65
N LYS A 39 -21.04 5.60 23.73
CA LYS A 39 -19.62 5.96 23.80
C LYS A 39 -18.88 5.78 22.47
N LEU A 40 -19.33 4.82 21.66
CA LEU A 40 -18.69 4.49 20.39
C LEU A 40 -19.71 4.33 19.28
N LEU A 41 -19.53 5.08 18.19
CA LEU A 41 -20.35 4.98 16.98
C LEU A 41 -19.48 4.72 15.74
N ARG A 42 -19.78 3.63 15.02
CA ARG A 42 -19.17 3.29 13.73
C ARG A 42 -20.24 3.28 12.64
N LEU A 43 -20.08 4.14 11.63
CA LEU A 43 -20.93 4.19 10.45
C LEU A 43 -20.08 3.87 9.21
N SER A 44 -20.30 2.71 8.61
CA SER A 44 -19.54 2.26 7.42
C SER A 44 -20.47 1.88 6.28
N ASN A 45 -20.44 2.64 5.17
CA ASN A 45 -21.34 2.44 4.03
C ASN A 45 -22.83 2.30 4.46
N SER A 46 -23.20 2.96 5.55
CA SER A 46 -24.47 2.74 6.24
C SER A 46 -25.54 3.77 5.89
N TYR A 47 -25.16 4.93 5.36
CA TYR A 47 -26.06 6.03 5.04
C TYR A 47 -25.93 6.44 3.57
N LEU A 48 -27.07 6.58 2.90
CA LEU A 48 -27.20 6.97 1.50
C LEU A 48 -27.73 8.39 1.33
N GLY A 49 -28.12 9.06 2.41
CA GLY A 49 -28.44 10.49 2.37
C GLY A 49 -27.18 11.35 2.30
N THR A 50 -27.39 12.67 2.27
CA THR A 50 -26.35 13.63 1.90
C THR A 50 -25.86 14.49 3.05
N THR A 51 -26.62 14.59 4.14
CA THR A 51 -26.33 15.52 5.23
C THR A 51 -26.31 14.82 6.57
N PHE A 52 -25.42 15.29 7.45
CA PHE A 52 -25.44 15.00 8.88
C PHE A 52 -25.69 16.28 9.67
N ALA A 53 -26.51 16.19 10.70
CA ALA A 53 -26.79 17.26 11.64
C ALA A 53 -26.65 16.77 13.08
N CYS A 54 -25.74 17.40 13.83
CA CYS A 54 -25.63 17.26 15.28
C CYS A 54 -26.22 18.53 15.90
N LYS A 55 -27.39 18.40 16.54
CA LYS A 55 -28.06 19.51 17.23
C LYS A 55 -27.43 19.74 18.61
N CYS A 56 -27.65 20.91 19.18
CA CYS A 56 -27.30 21.21 20.57
C CYS A 56 -27.69 20.06 21.52
N GLY A 57 -26.74 19.62 22.35
CA GLY A 57 -26.90 18.50 23.29
C GLY A 57 -26.85 17.09 22.68
N SER A 58 -26.63 16.95 21.36
CA SER A 58 -26.49 15.62 20.73
C SER A 58 -25.17 14.95 21.15
N PHE A 59 -25.22 13.63 21.39
CA PHE A 59 -24.08 12.78 21.73
C PHE A 59 -23.31 13.24 22.98
N PRO A 60 -23.96 13.29 24.17
CA PRO A 60 -23.35 13.85 25.39
C PRO A 60 -22.23 12.98 25.99
N GLN A 61 -22.14 11.70 25.64
CA GLN A 61 -21.09 10.78 26.14
C GLN A 61 -20.29 10.09 25.03
N LEU A 62 -20.46 10.51 23.77
CA LEU A 62 -19.75 9.86 22.66
C LEU A 62 -18.27 10.20 22.74
N GLU A 63 -17.42 9.19 22.89
CA GLU A 63 -15.96 9.33 23.03
C GLU A 63 -15.26 9.08 21.69
N GLU A 64 -15.78 8.16 20.87
CA GLU A 64 -15.19 7.78 19.58
C GLU A 64 -16.24 7.72 18.46
N LEU A 65 -15.93 8.38 17.33
CA LEU A 65 -16.76 8.41 16.14
C LEU A 65 -15.95 8.00 14.90
N TYR A 66 -16.49 7.04 14.15
CA TYR A 66 -15.89 6.54 12.92
C TYR A 66 -16.89 6.65 11.77
N LEU A 67 -16.52 7.39 10.73
CA LEU A 67 -17.30 7.58 9.53
C LEU A 67 -16.53 7.03 8.33
N ALA A 68 -17.04 6.00 7.66
CA ALA A 68 -16.34 5.35 6.56
C ALA A 68 -17.24 5.15 5.34
N ASN A 69 -16.72 5.44 4.14
CA ASN A 69 -17.36 5.15 2.86
C ASN A 69 -18.79 5.73 2.72
N LEU A 70 -19.06 6.90 3.31
CA LEU A 70 -20.36 7.58 3.18
C LEU A 70 -20.40 8.35 1.84
N LYS A 71 -20.67 7.62 0.77
CA LYS A 71 -20.44 8.07 -0.62
C LYS A 71 -21.17 9.36 -1.01
N ASN A 72 -22.34 9.61 -0.42
CA ASN A 72 -23.20 10.74 -0.75
C ASN A 72 -23.12 11.89 0.27
N LEU A 73 -22.44 11.66 1.41
CA LEU A 73 -22.33 12.66 2.46
C LEU A 73 -21.52 13.85 1.93
N ASN A 74 -22.15 15.01 1.86
CA ASN A 74 -21.56 16.23 1.33
C ASN A 74 -21.58 17.40 2.32
N GLU A 75 -22.42 17.33 3.35
CA GLU A 75 -22.53 18.35 4.38
C GLU A 75 -22.62 17.71 5.77
N TRP A 76 -21.90 18.29 6.72
CA TRP A 76 -21.97 17.91 8.13
C TRP A 76 -21.99 19.17 8.99
N THR A 77 -23.14 19.40 9.62
CA THR A 77 -23.38 20.53 10.51
C THR A 77 -23.33 20.05 11.96
N ILE A 78 -22.57 20.79 12.77
CA ILE A 78 -22.34 20.51 14.18
C ILE A 78 -22.64 21.81 14.93
N GLU A 79 -23.70 21.80 15.74
CA GLU A 79 -24.05 22.91 16.61
C GLU A 79 -23.19 22.91 17.89
N GLU A 80 -23.14 24.06 18.56
CA GLU A 80 -22.48 24.19 19.85
C GLU A 80 -23.04 23.18 20.88
N GLU A 81 -22.21 22.75 21.83
CA GLU A 81 -22.53 21.75 22.86
C GLU A 81 -22.83 20.33 22.35
N SER A 82 -22.77 20.08 21.05
CA SER A 82 -22.85 18.71 20.51
C SER A 82 -21.49 18.02 20.54
N LEU A 83 -21.48 16.68 20.61
CA LEU A 83 -20.26 15.85 20.65
C LEU A 83 -19.30 16.24 21.79
N SER A 84 -19.83 16.68 22.94
CA SER A 84 -19.05 17.33 24.01
C SER A 84 -17.95 16.46 24.64
N CYS A 85 -18.05 15.14 24.57
CA CYS A 85 -17.05 14.19 25.09
C CYS A 85 -16.18 13.53 24.01
N LEU A 86 -16.30 13.95 22.74
CA LEU A 86 -15.64 13.28 21.62
C LEU A 86 -14.12 13.48 21.68
N LYS A 87 -13.39 12.39 21.90
CA LYS A 87 -11.92 12.38 21.98
C LYS A 87 -11.27 12.01 20.66
N LYS A 88 -11.93 11.15 19.87
CA LYS A 88 -11.40 10.59 18.64
C LYS A 88 -12.42 10.61 17.50
N LEU A 89 -12.00 11.12 16.35
CA LEU A 89 -12.78 11.14 15.12
C LEU A 89 -11.95 10.56 13.95
N GLU A 90 -12.48 9.54 13.29
CA GLU A 90 -11.93 9.03 12.02
C GLU A 90 -12.94 9.24 10.87
N ILE A 91 -12.51 9.91 9.79
CA ILE A 91 -13.34 10.15 8.59
C ILE A 91 -12.64 9.58 7.34
N LEU A 92 -13.13 8.46 6.83
CA LEU A 92 -12.49 7.70 5.77
C LEU A 92 -13.38 7.64 4.52
N ARG A 93 -12.82 8.02 3.37
CA ARG A 93 -13.41 7.92 2.02
C ARG A 93 -14.80 8.56 1.87
N CYS A 94 -15.06 9.65 2.56
CA CYS A 94 -16.28 10.45 2.36
C CYS A 94 -16.02 11.48 1.23
N LYS A 95 -15.97 10.98 -0.01
CA LYS A 95 -15.47 11.71 -1.19
C LYS A 95 -16.30 12.94 -1.60
N GLN A 96 -17.52 13.10 -1.10
CA GLN A 96 -18.36 14.27 -1.40
C GLN A 96 -18.33 15.34 -0.30
N LEU A 97 -17.73 15.04 0.87
CA LEU A 97 -17.62 15.98 1.98
C LEU A 97 -16.43 16.93 1.72
N MET A 98 -16.69 17.93 0.88
CA MET A 98 -15.67 18.88 0.39
C MET A 98 -15.22 19.90 1.46
N ARG A 99 -16.10 20.19 2.42
CA ARG A 99 -15.87 21.22 3.44
C ARG A 99 -15.58 20.58 4.79
N PHE A 100 -14.61 21.13 5.49
CA PHE A 100 -14.34 20.77 6.87
C PHE A 100 -15.50 21.26 7.77
N PRO A 101 -16.09 20.40 8.62
CA PRO A 101 -17.20 20.79 9.48
C PRO A 101 -16.71 21.74 10.59
N LYS A 102 -16.91 23.05 10.39
CA LYS A 102 -16.41 24.10 11.29
C LYS A 102 -16.89 23.96 12.73
N GLY A 103 -18.05 23.33 12.97
CA GLY A 103 -18.53 23.08 14.31
C GLY A 103 -17.65 22.12 15.13
N LEU A 104 -16.73 21.36 14.51
CA LEU A 104 -15.68 20.65 15.24
C LEU A 104 -14.78 21.58 16.06
N LEU A 105 -14.72 22.89 15.74
CA LEU A 105 -13.99 23.86 16.55
C LEU A 105 -14.61 24.08 17.93
N PHE A 106 -15.89 23.75 18.11
CA PHE A 106 -16.56 23.79 19.42
C PHE A 106 -16.25 22.54 20.27
N VAL A 107 -15.76 21.47 19.64
CA VAL A 107 -15.45 20.19 20.30
C VAL A 107 -14.04 20.24 20.89
N THR A 108 -13.91 20.95 22.01
CA THR A 108 -12.62 21.16 22.70
C THR A 108 -11.98 19.90 23.26
N THR A 109 -12.74 18.81 23.38
CA THR A 109 -12.28 17.51 23.87
C THR A 109 -11.63 16.64 22.80
N LEU A 110 -11.71 17.03 21.52
CA LEU A 110 -11.16 16.26 20.42
C LEU A 110 -9.62 16.29 20.46
N VAL A 111 -9.01 15.12 20.65
CA VAL A 111 -7.54 14.97 20.73
C VAL A 111 -6.98 14.28 19.49
N GLU A 112 -7.78 13.45 18.81
CA GLU A 112 -7.36 12.73 17.61
C GLU A 112 -8.36 12.93 16.49
N LEU A 113 -7.87 13.48 15.37
CA LEU A 113 -8.62 13.56 14.12
C LEU A 113 -7.80 12.90 13.02
N GLU A 114 -8.30 11.77 12.53
CA GLU A 114 -7.76 11.11 11.35
C GLU A 114 -8.74 11.24 10.19
N TYR A 115 -8.22 11.50 9.01
CA TYR A 115 -9.02 11.47 7.80
C TYR A 115 -8.23 10.93 6.62
N PHE A 116 -8.92 10.18 5.77
CA PHE A 116 -8.32 9.48 4.63
C PHE A 116 -9.28 9.48 3.43
N GLY A 117 -8.76 9.56 2.21
CA GLY A 117 -9.58 9.49 0.98
C GLY A 117 -10.65 10.60 0.90
N MET A 118 -10.36 11.74 1.52
CA MET A 118 -11.21 12.94 1.52
C MET A 118 -10.81 13.88 0.38
N PRO A 119 -11.69 14.79 -0.05
CA PRO A 119 -11.35 15.83 -1.02
C PRO A 119 -10.14 16.68 -0.58
N LYS A 120 -9.37 17.18 -1.54
CA LYS A 120 -8.17 17.98 -1.27
C LYS A 120 -8.51 19.24 -0.47
N GLU A 121 -9.65 19.86 -0.77
CA GLU A 121 -10.18 21.06 -0.13
C GLU A 121 -10.47 20.81 1.36
N PHE A 122 -10.97 19.62 1.71
CA PHE A 122 -11.21 19.22 3.10
C PHE A 122 -9.89 19.23 3.87
N GLY A 123 -8.85 18.57 3.33
CA GLY A 123 -7.54 18.49 3.97
C GLY A 123 -6.84 19.84 4.10
N GLN A 124 -7.00 20.74 3.13
CA GLN A 124 -6.48 22.11 3.18
C GLN A 124 -7.15 22.92 4.29
N GLN A 125 -8.47 22.81 4.44
CA GLN A 125 -9.22 23.49 5.50
C GLN A 125 -8.87 22.94 6.89
N ALA A 126 -8.76 21.62 7.04
CA ALA A 126 -8.33 20.97 8.27
C ALA A 126 -6.93 21.50 8.69
N SER A 127 -5.97 21.48 7.75
CA SER A 127 -4.60 21.96 7.98
C SER A 127 -4.56 23.44 8.37
N GLY A 128 -5.38 24.28 7.72
CA GLY A 128 -5.50 25.70 8.05
C GLY A 128 -6.05 25.98 9.46
N LEU A 129 -6.72 25.00 10.07
CA LEU A 129 -7.24 25.04 11.44
C LEU A 129 -6.33 24.33 12.45
N GLY A 130 -5.11 23.95 12.05
CA GLY A 130 -4.15 23.27 12.92
C GLY A 130 -4.33 21.74 13.01
N TRP A 131 -5.30 21.18 12.29
CA TRP A 131 -5.47 19.73 12.22
C TRP A 131 -4.57 19.13 11.16
N SER A 132 -3.67 18.25 11.59
CA SER A 132 -2.90 17.41 10.68
C SER A 132 -3.19 15.94 11.00
N PRO A 133 -3.40 15.08 10.00
CA PRO A 133 -3.60 13.66 10.24
C PRO A 133 -2.32 13.08 10.86
N ARG A 134 -2.44 12.31 11.95
CA ARG A 134 -1.25 11.67 12.56
C ARG A 134 -0.68 10.63 11.62
N TYR A 135 -1.52 10.02 10.79
CA TYR A 135 -1.09 9.08 9.80
C TYR A 135 -0.98 9.72 8.42
N ARG A 136 0.25 9.91 7.94
CA ARG A 136 0.49 10.18 6.53
C ARG A 136 0.46 8.89 5.75
N LEU A 137 -0.39 8.86 4.73
CA LEU A 137 -0.43 7.72 3.82
C LEU A 137 0.94 7.47 3.21
N PRO A 138 1.25 6.21 2.92
CA PRO A 138 2.39 5.87 2.11
C PRO A 138 2.34 6.58 0.75
N HIS A 139 3.51 6.85 0.17
CA HIS A 139 3.62 7.55 -1.10
C HIS A 139 2.81 6.82 -2.20
N TYR A 140 2.05 7.55 -3.02
CA TYR A 140 1.26 6.95 -4.12
C TYR A 140 0.23 5.88 -3.70
N PHE A 141 -0.15 5.80 -2.41
CA PHE A 141 -1.03 4.76 -1.88
C PHE A 141 -2.32 4.55 -2.69
N GLU A 142 -3.03 5.63 -3.05
CA GLU A 142 -4.31 5.53 -3.77
C GLU A 142 -4.19 4.82 -5.12
N THR A 143 -3.06 4.99 -5.83
CA THR A 143 -2.80 4.31 -7.11
C THR A 143 -2.32 2.87 -6.92
N ILE A 144 -1.60 2.61 -5.82
CA ILE A 144 -1.10 1.26 -5.52
C ILE A 144 -2.26 0.35 -5.10
N VAL A 145 -3.18 0.86 -4.26
CA VAL A 145 -4.30 0.05 -3.76
C VAL A 145 -5.28 -0.39 -4.85
N GLU A 146 -5.37 0.36 -5.96
CA GLU A 146 -6.15 -0.03 -7.14
C GLU A 146 -5.59 -1.27 -7.85
N GLN A 147 -4.32 -1.59 -7.64
CA GLN A 147 -3.63 -2.74 -8.23
C GLN A 147 -3.63 -3.98 -7.32
N CYS A 148 -4.14 -3.86 -6.10
CA CYS A 148 -4.15 -4.96 -5.13
C CYS A 148 -5.06 -6.11 -5.59
N ASP A 149 -4.55 -7.33 -5.49
CA ASP A 149 -5.29 -8.56 -5.81
C ASP A 149 -6.39 -8.86 -4.78
N THR A 150 -6.22 -8.36 -3.56
CA THR A 150 -7.17 -8.52 -2.46
C THR A 150 -7.64 -7.16 -1.95
N LEU A 151 -8.86 -7.14 -1.40
CA LEU A 151 -9.43 -5.93 -0.80
C LEU A 151 -8.62 -5.54 0.43
N VAL A 152 -8.01 -4.35 0.38
CA VAL A 152 -7.30 -3.79 1.53
C VAL A 152 -8.32 -3.30 2.56
N ASP A 153 -8.37 -3.96 3.72
CA ASP A 153 -9.19 -3.51 4.85
C ASP A 153 -8.76 -2.11 5.28
N THR A 154 -9.71 -1.21 5.15
CA THR A 154 -9.57 0.23 5.33
C THR A 154 -10.71 0.76 6.17
N SER A 155 -11.28 -0.13 7.00
CA SER A 155 -12.30 0.18 8.00
C SER A 155 -11.75 1.03 9.15
N SER A 156 -10.43 0.99 9.38
CA SER A 156 -9.71 1.86 10.31
C SER A 156 -8.26 2.06 9.84
N MET A 157 -7.61 3.11 10.31
CA MET A 157 -6.20 3.35 9.99
C MET A 157 -5.27 2.25 10.53
N ASN A 158 -5.51 1.74 11.74
CA ASN A 158 -4.69 0.67 12.32
C ASN A 158 -4.70 -0.59 11.46
N LYS A 159 -5.89 -1.07 11.07
CA LYS A 159 -6.03 -2.24 10.20
C LYS A 159 -5.38 -2.04 8.84
N LEU A 160 -5.48 -0.83 8.28
CA LEU A 160 -4.80 -0.48 7.04
C LEU A 160 -3.28 -0.65 7.19
N TYR A 161 -2.67 -0.04 8.20
CA TYR A 161 -1.22 -0.12 8.40
C TYR A 161 -0.75 -1.53 8.78
N GLU A 162 -1.52 -2.28 9.57
CA GLU A 162 -1.25 -3.69 9.85
C GLU A 162 -1.20 -4.51 8.57
N HIS A 163 -2.21 -4.35 7.70
CA HIS A 163 -2.29 -5.06 6.42
C HIS A 163 -1.15 -4.66 5.48
N LEU A 164 -0.83 -3.37 5.37
CA LEU A 164 0.27 -2.89 4.54
C LEU A 164 1.65 -3.28 5.06
N THR A 165 1.82 -3.41 6.39
CA THR A 165 3.08 -3.86 6.99
C THR A 165 3.30 -5.36 6.78
N ALA A 166 2.22 -6.16 6.82
CA ALA A 166 2.26 -7.58 6.45
C ALA A 166 2.55 -7.78 4.95
N GLY A 167 2.08 -6.86 4.12
CA GLY A 167 2.29 -6.83 2.68
C GLY A 167 1.09 -7.34 1.89
N VAL A 168 0.91 -6.77 0.70
CA VAL A 168 -0.20 -7.06 -0.22
C VAL A 168 0.34 -7.42 -1.59
N PHE A 169 -0.34 -8.33 -2.28
CA PHE A 169 0.00 -8.71 -3.65
C PHE A 169 -0.67 -7.77 -4.65
N LEU A 170 0.06 -7.45 -5.71
CA LEU A 170 -0.39 -6.60 -6.80
C LEU A 170 -0.29 -7.34 -8.14
N ASN A 171 -1.13 -6.92 -9.08
CA ASN A 171 -1.05 -7.30 -10.50
C ASN A 171 -1.04 -8.82 -10.74
N ASN A 172 -1.96 -9.56 -10.13
CA ASN A 172 -2.06 -11.03 -10.17
C ASN A 172 -0.80 -11.71 -9.61
N LYS A 173 -0.38 -11.32 -8.40
CA LYS A 173 0.78 -11.83 -7.67
C LYS A 173 2.11 -11.67 -8.42
N ARG A 174 2.18 -10.71 -9.34
CA ARG A 174 3.43 -10.34 -10.04
C ARG A 174 4.33 -9.48 -9.17
N GLN A 175 3.74 -8.73 -8.23
CA GLN A 175 4.47 -7.92 -7.28
C GLN A 175 3.91 -8.10 -5.86
N LYS A 176 4.74 -7.84 -4.86
CA LYS A 176 4.33 -7.68 -3.46
C LYS A 176 4.75 -6.30 -2.98
N TYR A 177 3.83 -5.58 -2.34
CA TYR A 177 4.02 -4.24 -1.80
C TYR A 177 3.84 -4.27 -0.30
N TRP A 178 4.75 -3.63 0.43
CA TRP A 178 4.61 -3.42 1.87
C TRP A 178 5.22 -2.09 2.26
N ILE A 179 5.04 -1.71 3.52
CA ILE A 179 5.60 -0.49 4.09
C ILE A 179 6.46 -0.79 5.31
N ILE A 180 7.50 0.01 5.49
CA ILE A 180 8.35 -0.01 6.68
C ILE A 180 8.21 1.33 7.39
N LYS A 181 8.00 1.29 8.71
CA LYS A 181 7.91 2.48 9.56
C LYS A 181 9.30 2.97 9.98
N GLN A 182 9.54 4.27 9.88
CA GLN A 182 10.72 4.97 10.38
C GLN A 182 10.31 6.24 11.14
N GLU A 183 11.29 6.99 11.65
CA GLU A 183 11.06 8.22 12.42
C GLU A 183 10.27 9.29 11.64
N ASP A 184 10.50 9.40 10.33
CA ASP A 184 9.90 10.40 9.45
C ASP A 184 8.59 9.95 8.77
N GLY A 185 8.20 8.68 8.93
CA GLY A 185 6.95 8.13 8.40
C GLY A 185 7.04 6.70 7.90
N TYR A 186 6.14 6.34 6.97
CA TYR A 186 6.10 5.04 6.33
C TYR A 186 6.70 5.11 4.93
N HIS A 187 7.57 4.14 4.61
CA HIS A 187 8.27 4.06 3.34
C HIS A 187 7.88 2.82 2.55
N ASN A 188 7.62 3.02 1.26
CA ASN A 188 7.18 1.96 0.36
C ASN A 188 8.29 0.96 0.08
N CYS A 189 7.95 -0.31 -0.02
CA CYS A 189 8.85 -1.39 -0.38
C CYS A 189 8.16 -2.30 -1.42
N PHE A 190 8.96 -2.88 -2.32
CA PHE A 190 8.43 -3.72 -3.38
C PHE A 190 9.28 -4.97 -3.59
N MET A 191 8.60 -6.05 -3.94
CA MET A 191 9.19 -7.26 -4.51
C MET A 191 8.56 -7.46 -5.88
N LEU A 192 9.38 -7.43 -6.92
CA LEU A 192 8.98 -7.76 -8.28
C LEU A 192 9.32 -9.23 -8.48
N TYR A 193 8.31 -10.10 -8.56
CA TYR A 193 8.56 -11.52 -8.76
C TYR A 193 9.11 -11.78 -10.16
N ALA A 194 9.79 -12.91 -10.33
CA ALA A 194 10.49 -13.23 -11.57
C ALA A 194 9.60 -13.14 -12.81
N ILE A 195 8.31 -13.48 -12.68
CA ILE A 195 7.29 -13.36 -13.73
C ILE A 195 7.07 -11.92 -14.24
N ASP A 196 7.38 -10.89 -13.44
CA ASP A 196 7.26 -9.47 -13.79
C ASP A 196 8.54 -8.91 -14.43
N LEU A 197 9.65 -9.66 -14.35
CA LEU A 197 10.95 -9.27 -14.89
C LEU A 197 11.17 -9.71 -16.34
N PHE A 198 10.14 -10.22 -17.02
CA PHE A 198 10.17 -10.59 -18.44
C PHE A 198 8.97 -9.98 -19.16
N PRO A 199 9.15 -9.23 -20.25
CA PRO A 199 8.02 -8.96 -21.13
C PRO A 199 7.61 -10.26 -21.82
N LEU A 200 6.34 -10.62 -21.71
CA LEU A 200 5.64 -11.55 -22.60
C LEU A 200 5.91 -11.18 -24.08
N PRO A 201 5.91 -12.15 -25.02
CA PRO A 201 6.51 -12.01 -26.33
C PRO A 201 5.81 -10.91 -27.15
N LEU A 202 6.59 -9.96 -27.65
CA LEU A 202 6.14 -9.09 -28.73
C LEU A 202 6.43 -9.81 -30.05
N ASP A 203 5.37 -9.87 -30.84
CA ASP A 203 5.16 -10.46 -32.16
C ASP A 203 6.04 -9.85 -33.26
N ASP A 204 7.35 -9.76 -33.06
CA ASP A 204 8.28 -9.36 -34.11
C ASP A 204 9.56 -10.19 -34.02
N GLY A 205 9.72 -11.07 -35.02
CA GLY A 205 10.73 -12.13 -35.12
C GLY A 205 12.21 -11.69 -35.17
N LEU A 206 12.57 -10.53 -34.63
CA LEU A 206 13.95 -10.05 -34.50
C LEU A 206 14.12 -9.21 -33.21
N SER A 207 14.03 -9.85 -32.03
CA SER A 207 14.44 -9.24 -30.77
C SER A 207 15.59 -10.02 -30.14
N LEU A 208 16.81 -9.52 -30.31
CA LEU A 208 18.00 -9.94 -29.56
C LEU A 208 17.73 -9.76 -28.05
N GLY A 209 17.58 -10.86 -27.32
CA GLY A 209 17.54 -10.84 -25.85
C GLY A 209 16.42 -11.62 -25.15
N HIS A 210 15.58 -12.38 -25.85
CA HIS A 210 14.63 -13.29 -25.19
C HIS A 210 15.29 -14.62 -24.85
N LEU A 211 15.10 -15.09 -23.61
CA LEU A 211 15.42 -16.46 -23.23
C LEU A 211 14.45 -17.41 -23.97
N PRO A 212 14.94 -18.39 -24.74
CA PRO A 212 14.08 -19.46 -25.25
C PRO A 212 13.33 -20.16 -24.10
N TYR A 213 12.08 -20.56 -24.31
CA TYR A 213 11.24 -21.26 -23.32
C TYR A 213 11.88 -22.53 -22.74
N SER A 214 12.90 -23.09 -23.40
CA SER A 214 13.64 -24.27 -22.95
C SER A 214 14.70 -24.00 -21.88
N CYS A 215 14.95 -22.73 -21.51
CA CYS A 215 16.06 -22.38 -20.64
C CYS A 215 15.68 -22.13 -19.18
N TYR A 216 14.39 -22.07 -18.87
CA TYR A 216 13.90 -21.83 -17.53
C TYR A 216 12.54 -22.48 -17.32
N GLU A 217 12.20 -22.77 -16.07
CA GLU A 217 10.92 -23.33 -15.67
C GLU A 217 10.30 -22.48 -14.56
N TYR A 218 8.99 -22.31 -14.60
CA TYR A 218 8.25 -21.72 -13.49
C TYR A 218 7.97 -22.79 -12.46
N ILE A 219 8.44 -22.56 -11.24
CA ILE A 219 8.15 -23.40 -10.09
C ILE A 219 7.36 -22.60 -9.07
N LYS A 220 6.48 -23.29 -8.33
CA LYS A 220 5.67 -22.67 -7.28
C LYS A 220 6.36 -22.83 -5.94
N MET A 221 6.48 -21.72 -5.21
CA MET A 221 7.04 -21.70 -3.87
C MET A 221 6.11 -20.94 -2.93
N ALA A 222 6.08 -21.35 -1.66
CA ALA A 222 5.31 -20.65 -0.64
C ALA A 222 6.10 -19.45 -0.09
N GLU A 223 5.44 -18.30 0.00
CA GLU A 223 5.86 -17.18 0.84
C GLU A 223 5.73 -17.53 2.33
N SER A 224 6.26 -16.66 3.20
CA SER A 224 6.13 -16.82 4.66
C SER A 224 4.69 -16.85 5.15
N ASP A 225 3.77 -16.22 4.40
CA ASP A 225 2.33 -16.22 4.66
C ASP A 225 1.59 -17.44 4.07
N GLY A 226 2.32 -18.39 3.47
CA GLY A 226 1.77 -19.58 2.83
C GLY A 226 1.24 -19.36 1.41
N THR A 227 1.27 -18.13 0.89
CA THR A 227 0.83 -17.83 -0.47
C THR A 227 1.80 -18.44 -1.49
N LEU A 228 1.26 -19.19 -2.44
CA LEU A 228 2.05 -19.70 -3.56
C LEU A 228 2.36 -18.59 -4.57
N ILE A 229 3.65 -18.39 -4.83
CA ILE A 229 4.22 -17.49 -5.84
C ILE A 229 4.95 -18.29 -6.92
N GLU A 230 5.04 -17.73 -8.13
CA GLU A 230 5.79 -18.32 -9.23
C GLU A 230 7.18 -17.70 -9.29
N VAL A 231 8.20 -18.56 -9.15
CA VAL A 231 9.61 -18.21 -9.25
C VAL A 231 10.23 -18.97 -10.43
N ILE A 232 11.42 -18.56 -10.85
CA ILE A 232 12.07 -19.15 -12.01
C ILE A 232 13.22 -20.04 -11.58
N GLN A 233 13.24 -21.28 -12.04
CA GLN A 233 14.41 -22.16 -11.97
C GLN A 233 15.14 -22.17 -13.31
N VAL A 234 16.44 -21.95 -13.29
CA VAL A 234 17.27 -21.95 -14.50
C VAL A 234 17.59 -23.40 -14.91
N GLN A 235 17.34 -23.79 -16.16
CA GLN A 235 17.42 -25.21 -16.57
C GLN A 235 18.70 -25.58 -17.33
N GLN A 236 19.31 -24.68 -18.13
CA GLN A 236 20.44 -25.04 -19.01
C GLN A 236 21.67 -24.13 -18.90
N PRO A 237 22.90 -24.68 -19.03
CA PRO A 237 24.15 -23.92 -18.99
C PRO A 237 24.25 -23.05 -20.23
N PHE A 238 24.05 -21.75 -20.06
CA PHE A 238 24.16 -20.84 -21.18
C PHE A 238 25.61 -20.73 -21.63
N GLY A 239 25.83 -20.90 -22.94
CA GLY A 239 26.80 -20.09 -23.65
C GLY A 239 26.38 -18.62 -23.52
N CYS A 240 26.99 -17.92 -22.58
CA CYS A 240 27.19 -16.46 -22.53
C CYS A 240 26.24 -15.64 -23.43
N ASN A 241 25.03 -15.26 -22.96
CA ASN A 241 24.24 -14.10 -23.47
C ASN A 241 22.83 -13.91 -22.85
N GLY A 242 22.35 -14.76 -21.93
CA GLY A 242 21.04 -14.58 -21.29
C GLY A 242 21.02 -13.44 -20.26
N PHE A 243 20.07 -12.51 -20.36
CA PHE A 243 19.85 -11.43 -19.39
C PHE A 243 18.41 -11.47 -18.88
N ILE A 244 18.23 -11.47 -17.56
CA ILE A 244 16.94 -11.14 -16.94
C ILE A 244 16.83 -9.63 -16.91
N ARG A 245 15.68 -9.06 -17.29
CA ARG A 245 15.52 -7.60 -17.34
C ARG A 245 14.15 -7.12 -16.91
N GLY A 246 14.09 -6.49 -15.74
CA GLY A 246 12.88 -5.84 -15.24
C GLY A 246 12.82 -4.35 -15.59
N LYS A 247 11.60 -3.82 -15.58
CA LYS A 247 11.34 -2.38 -15.52
C LYS A 247 10.40 -2.07 -14.37
N PHE A 248 10.67 -1.00 -13.65
CA PHE A 248 9.88 -0.56 -12.51
C PHE A 248 9.59 0.94 -12.59
N ASP A 249 8.39 1.36 -12.24
CA ASP A 249 8.02 2.78 -12.20
C ASP A 249 8.41 3.39 -10.85
N THR A 250 9.42 4.26 -10.85
CA THR A 250 9.98 4.79 -9.60
C THR A 250 9.07 5.79 -8.91
N ARG A 251 7.96 6.21 -9.54
CA ARG A 251 6.95 7.07 -8.91
C ARG A 251 6.30 6.39 -7.70
N TYR A 252 6.34 5.06 -7.63
CA TYR A 252 5.84 4.32 -6.49
C TYR A 252 6.81 4.28 -5.29
N LEU A 253 8.03 4.77 -5.42
CA LEU A 253 9.01 4.82 -4.33
C LEU A 253 8.91 6.13 -3.55
N SER A 254 9.15 6.09 -2.24
CA SER A 254 9.11 7.28 -1.38
C SER A 254 10.16 8.31 -1.81
N MET A 255 9.71 9.54 -2.07
CA MET A 255 10.60 10.64 -2.50
C MET A 255 11.59 11.03 -1.39
N GLY A 256 12.83 11.32 -1.78
CA GLY A 256 13.88 11.77 -0.86
C GLY A 256 14.59 10.62 -0.13
N ILE A 257 14.16 9.38 -0.33
CA ILE A 257 14.69 8.20 0.35
C ILE A 257 15.66 7.45 -0.58
N THR A 258 16.73 6.90 0.00
CA THR A 258 17.67 6.04 -0.71
C THR A 258 17.12 4.62 -0.74
N TYR A 259 17.02 4.06 -1.94
CA TYR A 259 16.59 2.69 -2.14
C TYR A 259 17.75 1.81 -2.56
N GLU A 260 17.80 0.62 -1.99
CA GLU A 260 18.59 -0.50 -2.47
C GLU A 260 17.75 -1.40 -3.36
N VAL A 261 18.34 -1.77 -4.50
CA VAL A 261 17.74 -2.68 -5.47
C VAL A 261 18.63 -3.92 -5.51
N ALA A 262 18.05 -5.09 -5.23
CA ALA A 262 18.79 -6.35 -5.20
C ALA A 262 17.98 -7.50 -5.82
N PHE A 263 18.67 -8.41 -6.51
CA PHE A 263 18.07 -9.68 -6.92
C PHE A 263 18.04 -10.65 -5.74
N VAL A 264 16.92 -11.35 -5.58
CA VAL A 264 16.76 -12.40 -4.56
C VAL A 264 16.82 -13.75 -5.27
N ILE A 265 17.88 -14.50 -5.01
CA ILE A 265 18.15 -15.80 -5.64
C ILE A 265 18.51 -16.85 -4.60
N MET A 266 18.44 -18.12 -4.99
CA MET A 266 18.90 -19.27 -4.21
C MET A 266 19.79 -20.14 -5.10
N LEU A 267 20.95 -20.52 -4.57
CA LEU A 267 21.92 -21.37 -5.26
C LEU A 267 21.83 -22.78 -4.67
N LEU A 268 21.46 -23.78 -5.45
CA LEU A 268 21.32 -25.14 -4.96
C LEU A 268 22.67 -25.86 -4.89
N GLU A 269 22.94 -26.57 -3.80
CA GLU A 269 24.21 -27.27 -3.60
C GLU A 269 24.48 -28.37 -4.64
N ALA A 270 23.43 -29.08 -5.05
CA ALA A 270 23.49 -30.22 -5.95
C ALA A 270 24.04 -29.93 -7.37
N VAL A 271 24.26 -28.66 -7.72
CA VAL A 271 24.54 -28.23 -9.11
C VAL A 271 25.94 -27.60 -9.28
N CYS A 272 26.68 -27.38 -8.19
CA CYS A 272 27.97 -26.68 -8.20
C CYS A 272 29.16 -27.62 -8.44
N ALA A 273 29.30 -28.18 -9.66
CA ALA A 273 30.42 -29.06 -10.01
C ALA A 273 31.54 -28.38 -10.84
N ARG A 274 31.44 -27.08 -11.12
CA ARG A 274 32.38 -26.31 -11.96
C ARG A 274 32.59 -24.88 -11.42
N PRO A 275 33.69 -24.19 -11.78
CA PRO A 275 33.91 -22.79 -11.40
C PRO A 275 32.75 -21.93 -11.90
N ILE A 276 32.16 -21.15 -11.00
CA ILE A 276 30.95 -20.38 -11.31
C ILE A 276 31.38 -19.00 -11.82
N PRO A 277 31.02 -18.62 -13.06
CA PRO A 277 31.29 -17.26 -13.51
C PRO A 277 30.53 -16.27 -12.62
N PRO A 278 31.11 -15.09 -12.35
CA PRO A 278 30.47 -14.13 -11.47
C PRO A 278 29.16 -13.61 -12.07
N ALA A 279 28.16 -13.43 -11.21
CA ALA A 279 26.91 -12.81 -11.61
C ALA A 279 27.10 -11.30 -11.71
N THR A 280 26.61 -10.67 -12.77
CA THR A 280 26.56 -9.20 -12.84
C THR A 280 25.13 -8.71 -12.69
N CYS A 281 24.89 -7.91 -11.67
CA CYS A 281 23.65 -7.18 -11.47
C CYS A 281 23.81 -5.75 -11.98
N GLY A 282 22.80 -5.22 -12.66
CA GLY A 282 22.79 -3.85 -13.17
C GLY A 282 21.51 -3.11 -12.81
N MET A 283 21.64 -1.80 -12.61
CA MET A 283 20.50 -0.89 -12.56
C MET A 283 20.78 0.40 -13.34
N ALA A 284 19.78 0.91 -14.03
CA ALA A 284 19.87 2.16 -14.77
C ALA A 284 18.52 2.87 -14.79
N PHE A 285 18.54 4.21 -14.82
CA PHE A 285 17.32 4.98 -15.01
C PHE A 285 17.17 5.33 -16.49
N GLY A 286 15.94 5.23 -17.01
CA GLY A 286 15.65 5.56 -18.41
C GLY A 286 15.89 7.03 -18.78
N ARG A 287 16.08 7.92 -17.79
CA ARG A 287 16.42 9.34 -17.99
C ARG A 287 17.50 9.81 -16.99
N PRO A 288 18.79 9.55 -17.28
CA PRO A 288 19.88 9.87 -16.34
C PRO A 288 20.02 11.37 -16.02
N SER A 289 19.69 12.24 -16.98
CA SER A 289 19.82 13.70 -16.82
C SER A 289 18.86 14.35 -15.81
N LEU A 290 17.86 13.62 -15.31
CA LEU A 290 16.82 14.14 -14.40
C LEU A 290 16.93 13.59 -12.97
N GLY A 291 18.15 13.25 -12.54
CA GLY A 291 18.45 12.77 -11.19
C GLY A 291 18.56 11.25 -11.06
N GLY A 292 18.46 10.51 -12.17
CA GLY A 292 18.91 9.12 -12.23
C GLY A 292 20.42 9.09 -12.38
N GLY A 293 21.17 8.65 -11.37
CA GLY A 293 22.63 8.55 -11.45
C GLY A 293 23.12 7.70 -12.65
N PRO A 294 24.44 7.66 -12.90
CA PRO A 294 25.00 6.83 -13.95
C PRO A 294 24.58 5.36 -13.76
N PRO A 295 24.49 4.56 -14.85
CA PRO A 295 24.21 3.13 -14.75
C PRO A 295 25.17 2.46 -13.77
N GLN A 296 24.62 1.68 -12.84
CA GLN A 296 25.39 0.93 -11.86
C GLN A 296 25.48 -0.53 -12.29
N ARG A 297 26.65 -1.14 -12.09
CA ARG A 297 26.88 -2.56 -12.33
C ARG A 297 27.74 -3.11 -11.20
N HIS A 298 27.30 -4.22 -10.63
CA HIS A 298 27.96 -4.89 -9.52
C HIS A 298 28.18 -6.35 -9.90
N GLU A 299 29.41 -6.80 -9.73
CA GLU A 299 29.82 -8.18 -9.96
C GLU A 299 29.86 -8.93 -8.63
N HIS A 300 29.33 -10.15 -8.62
CA HIS A 300 29.18 -10.98 -7.43
C HIS A 300 29.80 -12.34 -7.68
N LEU A 301 30.84 -12.65 -6.90
CA LEU A 301 31.38 -14.01 -6.81
C LEU A 301 30.32 -14.90 -6.13
N LEU A 302 29.90 -15.95 -6.83
CA LEU A 302 28.84 -16.85 -6.36
C LEU A 302 29.40 -18.00 -5.53
N ASP A 303 30.68 -18.34 -5.68
CA ASP A 303 31.33 -19.46 -4.98
C ASP A 303 31.31 -19.29 -3.45
N ASP A 304 31.42 -18.05 -2.96
CA ASP A 304 31.48 -17.72 -1.53
C ASP A 304 30.08 -17.47 -0.90
N LYS A 305 29.00 -17.63 -1.67
CA LYS A 305 27.64 -17.37 -1.20
C LYS A 305 27.05 -18.64 -0.57
N PRO A 306 26.20 -18.50 0.48
CA PRO A 306 25.53 -19.64 1.06
C PRO A 306 24.62 -20.32 0.03
N LYS A 307 24.57 -21.65 0.12
CA LYS A 307 23.77 -22.52 -0.75
C LYS A 307 22.50 -22.94 -0.03
N ASP A 308 21.45 -23.22 -0.79
CA ASP A 308 20.12 -23.59 -0.31
C ASP A 308 19.45 -22.54 0.60
N GLU A 309 19.97 -21.30 0.55
CA GLU A 309 19.44 -20.13 1.25
C GLU A 309 19.13 -19.00 0.26
N TRP A 310 18.19 -18.13 0.62
CA TRP A 310 17.90 -16.93 -0.15
C TRP A 310 18.97 -15.87 0.08
N ILE A 311 19.67 -15.49 -0.98
CA ILE A 311 20.70 -14.46 -0.98
C ILE A 311 20.27 -13.22 -1.78
N ARG A 312 20.80 -12.06 -1.38
CA ARG A 312 20.61 -10.79 -2.07
C ARG A 312 21.86 -10.44 -2.88
N LEU A 313 21.69 -10.25 -4.19
CA LEU A 313 22.72 -9.70 -5.06
C LEU A 313 22.40 -8.24 -5.37
N LEU A 314 23.22 -7.33 -4.82
CA LEU A 314 23.05 -5.90 -5.00
C LEU A 314 23.16 -5.50 -6.48
N ALA A 315 22.13 -4.84 -7.01
CA ALA A 315 22.17 -4.18 -8.33
C ALA A 315 22.67 -2.73 -8.21
N GLY A 316 22.27 -2.04 -7.15
CA GLY A 316 22.81 -0.74 -6.77
C GLY A 316 21.93 0.02 -5.77
N ARG A 317 22.32 1.26 -5.50
CA ARG A 317 21.63 2.15 -4.55
C ARG A 317 21.40 3.52 -5.18
N SER A 318 20.24 4.11 -4.96
CA SER A 318 19.98 5.46 -5.46
C SER A 318 18.96 6.20 -4.60
N LYS A 319 19.20 7.50 -4.40
CA LYS A 319 18.24 8.40 -3.78
C LYS A 319 17.11 8.73 -4.76
N MET A 320 15.87 8.62 -4.31
CA MET A 320 14.70 8.91 -5.14
C MET A 320 14.47 10.42 -5.23
N ALA A 321 14.61 10.95 -6.44
CA ALA A 321 14.26 12.33 -6.77
C ALA A 321 12.93 12.40 -7.52
N ARG A 322 12.35 13.60 -7.66
CA ARG A 322 11.19 13.80 -8.53
C ARG A 322 11.58 13.44 -9.97
N ASN A 323 10.73 12.66 -10.64
CA ASN A 323 10.82 12.34 -12.08
C ASN A 323 12.02 11.46 -12.51
N THR A 324 12.53 10.58 -11.65
CA THR A 324 13.57 9.59 -12.03
C THR A 324 13.11 8.59 -13.11
N GLY A 325 11.80 8.49 -13.37
CA GLY A 325 11.24 7.79 -14.52
C GLY A 325 11.10 6.28 -14.31
N LYS A 326 11.55 5.48 -15.28
CA LYS A 326 11.56 4.02 -15.16
C LYS A 326 12.94 3.56 -14.74
N LEU A 327 12.97 2.72 -13.70
CA LEU A 327 14.14 1.97 -13.29
C LEU A 327 14.22 0.69 -14.12
N GLU A 328 15.33 0.50 -14.82
CA GLU A 328 15.64 -0.73 -15.53
C GLU A 328 16.66 -1.53 -14.73
N ILE A 329 16.42 -2.81 -14.60
CA ILE A 329 17.19 -3.70 -13.72
C ILE A 329 17.57 -4.93 -14.51
N SER A 330 18.81 -5.41 -14.39
CA SER A 330 19.26 -6.58 -15.14
C SER A 330 20.15 -7.52 -14.33
N LEU A 331 20.06 -8.81 -14.66
CA LEU A 331 20.89 -9.87 -14.08
C LEU A 331 21.42 -10.77 -15.19
N ARG A 332 22.71 -11.10 -15.13
CA ARG A 332 23.39 -12.04 -16.03
C ARG A 332 24.37 -12.91 -15.25
N GLY A 333 24.80 -14.01 -15.86
CA GLY A 333 25.82 -14.90 -15.26
C GLY A 333 25.27 -15.79 -14.16
N ILE A 334 23.98 -16.15 -14.23
CA ILE A 334 23.37 -17.12 -13.30
C ILE A 334 23.48 -18.52 -13.88
N GLN A 335 23.87 -19.44 -13.02
CA GLN A 335 24.07 -20.85 -13.34
C GLN A 335 22.75 -21.64 -13.44
N PRO A 336 22.76 -22.79 -14.16
CA PRO A 336 21.67 -23.76 -14.11
C PRO A 336 21.41 -24.23 -12.68
N GLY A 337 20.18 -24.60 -12.40
CA GLY A 337 19.71 -25.02 -11.08
C GLY A 337 19.43 -23.88 -10.11
N ALA A 338 19.97 -22.67 -10.34
CA ALA A 338 19.67 -21.52 -9.50
C ALA A 338 18.18 -21.14 -9.60
N ILE A 339 17.63 -20.70 -8.48
CA ILE A 339 16.23 -20.26 -8.38
C ILE A 339 16.24 -18.75 -8.19
N ILE A 340 15.48 -18.04 -9.01
CA ILE A 340 15.33 -16.59 -8.97
C ILE A 340 13.92 -16.29 -8.49
N LYS A 341 13.83 -15.67 -7.32
CA LYS A 341 12.57 -15.20 -6.77
C LYS A 341 12.11 -13.92 -7.46
N GLY A 342 13.05 -13.00 -7.71
CA GLY A 342 12.77 -11.71 -8.30
C GLY A 342 13.73 -10.61 -7.86
N VAL A 343 13.23 -9.37 -7.81
CA VAL A 343 13.97 -8.18 -7.39
C VAL A 343 13.28 -7.52 -6.20
N ILE A 344 14.02 -7.31 -5.13
CA ILE A 344 13.58 -6.55 -3.96
C ILE A 344 14.06 -5.09 -4.06
N ILE A 345 13.17 -4.16 -3.70
CA ILE A 345 13.40 -2.71 -3.71
C ILE A 345 12.98 -2.19 -2.33
N GLU A 346 13.96 -1.81 -1.53
CA GLU A 346 13.76 -1.41 -0.13
C GLU A 346 14.52 -0.14 0.21
N PRO A 347 14.00 0.69 1.13
CA PRO A 347 14.73 1.84 1.61
C PRO A 347 15.92 1.42 2.49
N VAL A 348 17.01 2.18 2.41
CA VAL A 348 18.21 2.04 3.25
C VAL A 348 18.34 3.31 4.10
N PHE A 349 18.53 3.12 5.40
CA PHE A 349 18.67 4.18 6.38
C PHE A 349 20.09 4.20 6.95
#